data_AF-A0A973WFE0-F1
#
_entry.id   AF-A0A973WFE0-F1
#
_cell.length_a   1.000
_cell.length_b   1.000
_cell.length_c   1.000
_cell.angle_alpha   90.00
_cell.angle_beta   90.00
_cell.angle_gamma   90.00
#
_symmetry.space_group_name_H-M   'P 1'
#
loop_
_entity.id
_entity.type
_entity.pdbx_description
1 polymer ?
#
loop_
_entity_poly.entity_id
_entity_poly.type
_entity_poly.pdbx_seq_one_letter_code
_entity_poly.pdbx_strand_id
1 'polypeptide(L)'
;MCAPGVPFADALKIIEIASAGHLRHLPASIAIQQALTSYVRHEMTDYDALLDEGYDRDAARHFVMGDMEDILNDWSSDHAENETKKSDKLRSV
;
A
#
# COMPACT_ATOMS: atom_id res chain seq x y z
N MET A 1 6.07 5.37 8.29
CA MET A 1 6.40 5.98 6.97
C MET A 1 5.46 5.36 5.97
N CYS A 2 4.70 6.13 5.21
CA CYS A 2 3.88 5.59 4.11
C CYS A 2 4.83 5.23 2.95
N ALA A 3 4.45 4.29 2.07
CA ALA A 3 5.24 3.99 0.89
C ALA A 3 5.37 5.24 -0.02
N PRO A 4 6.51 5.45 -0.69
CA PRO A 4 6.65 6.55 -1.64
C PRO A 4 5.72 6.35 -2.83
N GLY A 5 5.07 7.42 -3.30
CA GLY A 5 4.24 7.40 -4.51
C GLY A 5 2.84 6.82 -4.39
N VAL A 6 2.38 6.52 -3.17
CA VAL A 6 0.99 6.12 -2.93
C VAL A 6 0.04 7.20 -3.50
N PRO A 7 -0.92 6.84 -4.36
CA PRO A 7 -1.90 7.79 -4.85
C PRO A 7 -2.68 8.44 -3.71
N PHE A 8 -3.05 9.71 -3.87
CA PHE A 8 -3.67 10.48 -2.78
C PHE A 8 -4.96 9.84 -2.24
N ALA A 9 -5.79 9.27 -3.13
CA ALA A 9 -7.02 8.60 -2.73
C ALA A 9 -6.76 7.38 -1.82
N ASP A 10 -5.77 6.56 -2.16
CA ASP A 10 -5.37 5.40 -1.36
C ASP A 10 -4.75 5.84 -0.03
N ALA A 11 -3.92 6.89 -0.04
CA ALA A 11 -3.32 7.43 1.17
C ALA A 11 -4.38 7.88 2.20
N LEU A 12 -5.48 8.48 1.75
CA LEU A 12 -6.58 8.89 2.65
C LEU A 12 -7.25 7.67 3.31
N LYS A 13 -7.54 6.62 2.55
CA LYS A 13 -8.10 5.38 3.09
C LYS A 13 -7.16 4.74 4.11
N ILE A 14 -5.85 4.71 3.82
CA ILE A 14 -4.84 4.18 4.75
C ILE A 14 -4.81 4.98 6.05
N ILE A 15 -4.89 6.31 5.98
CA ILE A 15 -4.93 7.18 7.17
C ILE A 15 -6.21 6.94 8.00
N GLU A 16 -7.35 6.76 7.34
CA GLU A 16 -8.61 6.42 7.99
C GLU A 16 -8.51 5.09 8.75
N ILE A 17 -7.98 4.05 8.10
CA ILE A 17 -7.75 2.74 8.72
C ILE A 17 -6.75 2.85 9.88
N ALA A 18 -5.63 3.55 9.70
CA ALA A 18 -4.62 3.75 10.75
C ALA A 18 -5.16 4.49 11.98
N SER A 19 -6.19 5.33 11.78
CA SER A 19 -6.87 6.08 12.85
C SER A 19 -7.96 5.26 13.56
N ALA A 20 -8.26 4.06 13.07
CA ALA A 20 -9.25 3.17 13.67
C ALA A 20 -8.86 2.76 15.09
N GLY A 21 -9.85 2.60 15.97
CA GLY A 21 -9.62 2.49 17.41
C GLY A 21 -8.75 1.33 17.87
N HIS A 22 -8.71 0.25 17.10
CA HIS A 22 -7.86 -0.90 17.37
C HIS A 22 -6.38 -0.67 17.05
N LEU A 23 -6.01 0.38 16.31
CA LEU A 23 -4.61 0.73 15.99
C LEU A 23 -4.10 1.96 16.74
N ARG A 24 -4.98 2.77 17.34
CA ARG A 24 -4.63 4.03 18.03
C ARG A 24 -3.66 3.89 19.22
N HIS A 25 -3.52 2.69 19.77
CA HIS A 25 -2.61 2.42 20.89
C HIS A 25 -1.16 2.15 20.43
N LEU A 26 -0.94 1.95 19.13
CA LEU A 26 0.37 1.70 18.55
C LEU A 26 1.06 3.02 18.17
N PRO A 27 2.40 3.04 18.08
CA PRO A 27 3.11 4.15 17.47
C PRO A 27 2.57 4.42 16.05
N ALA A 28 2.41 5.69 15.69
CA ALA A 28 1.80 6.07 14.41
C ALA A 28 2.50 5.43 13.19
N SER A 29 3.82 5.24 13.24
CA SER A 29 4.57 4.56 12.18
C SER A 29 4.13 3.12 11.96
N ILE A 30 3.86 2.37 13.04
CA ILE A 30 3.42 0.97 13.00
C ILE A 30 1.94 0.90 12.60
N ALA A 31 1.11 1.79 13.13
CA ALA A 31 -0.30 1.86 12.75
C ALA A 31 -0.46 2.09 11.23
N ILE A 32 0.32 3.01 10.65
CA ILE A 32 0.33 3.27 9.21
C ILE A 32 0.80 2.05 8.42
N GLN A 33 1.85 1.36 8.87
CA GLN A 33 2.35 0.16 8.18
C GLN A 33 1.33 -0.97 8.20
N GLN A 34 0.70 -1.23 9.35
CA GLN A 34 -0.37 -2.22 9.45
C GLN A 34 -1.59 -1.85 8.59
N ALA A 35 -1.98 -0.58 8.60
CA ALA A 35 -3.08 -0.08 7.78
C ALA A 35 -2.78 -0.21 6.28
N LEU A 36 -1.56 0.15 5.87
CA LEU A 36 -1.08 0.01 4.49
C LEU A 36 -1.12 -1.46 4.04
N THR A 37 -0.47 -2.36 4.78
CA THR A 37 -0.44 -3.79 4.44
C THR A 37 -1.84 -4.39 4.42
N SER A 38 -2.70 -4.01 5.37
CA SER A 38 -4.09 -4.47 5.39
C SER A 38 -4.86 -3.94 4.19
N TYR A 39 -4.73 -2.64 3.87
CA TYR A 39 -5.42 -2.02 2.74
C TYR A 39 -5.05 -2.70 1.42
N VAL A 40 -3.75 -2.80 1.11
CA VAL A 40 -3.30 -3.41 -0.14
C VAL A 40 -3.78 -4.86 -0.23
N ARG A 41 -3.65 -5.63 0.84
CA ARG A 41 -4.09 -7.03 0.85
C ARG A 41 -5.59 -7.16 0.60
N HIS A 42 -6.43 -6.38 1.28
CA HIS A 42 -7.88 -6.57 1.19
C HIS A 42 -8.50 -5.93 -0.06
N GLU A 43 -8.00 -4.76 -0.48
CA GLU A 43 -8.68 -3.94 -1.50
C GLU A 43 -8.01 -4.04 -2.88
N MET A 44 -6.72 -4.39 -2.91
CA MET A 44 -5.92 -4.37 -4.14
C MET A 44 -5.48 -5.76 -4.57
N THR A 45 -5.86 -6.82 -3.86
CA THR A 45 -5.56 -8.21 -4.21
C THR A 45 -6.78 -9.10 -4.01
N ASP A 46 -6.74 -10.31 -4.58
CA ASP A 46 -7.81 -11.30 -4.47
C ASP A 46 -7.87 -11.99 -3.08
N TYR A 47 -7.27 -11.41 -2.04
CA TYR A 47 -7.19 -12.03 -0.71
C TYR A 47 -8.56 -12.44 -0.15
N ASP A 48 -9.55 -11.54 -0.23
CA ASP A 48 -10.88 -11.81 0.30
C ASP A 48 -11.61 -12.86 -0.56
N ALA A 49 -11.40 -12.87 -1.88
CA ALA A 49 -11.93 -13.91 -2.76
C ALA A 49 -11.32 -15.29 -2.45
N LEU A 50 -10.01 -15.37 -2.21
CA LEU A 50 -9.33 -16.62 -1.83
C LEU A 50 -9.87 -17.16 -0.50
N LEU A 51 -10.17 -16.29 0.47
CA LEU A 51 -10.81 -16.73 1.71
C LEU A 51 -12.23 -17.27 1.48
N ASP A 52 -13.01 -16.64 0.63
CA ASP A 52 -14.37 -17.07 0.28
C ASP A 52 -14.37 -18.39 -0.51
N GLU A 53 -13.33 -18.66 -1.29
CA GLU A 53 -13.07 -19.94 -1.96
C GLU A 53 -12.68 -21.08 -1.00
N GLY A 54 -12.43 -20.75 0.27
CA GLY A 54 -12.10 -21.71 1.32
C GLY A 54 -10.61 -21.95 1.51
N TYR A 55 -9.75 -21.12 0.94
CA TYR A 55 -8.32 -21.15 1.28
C TYR A 55 -8.11 -20.72 2.73
N ASP A 56 -7.13 -21.34 3.38
CA ASP A 56 -6.69 -20.86 4.68
C ASP A 56 -5.98 -19.50 4.55
N ARG A 57 -5.90 -18.77 5.67
CA ARG A 57 -5.33 -17.42 5.68
C ARG A 57 -3.86 -17.37 5.31
N ASP A 58 -3.09 -18.43 5.56
CA ASP A 58 -1.65 -18.46 5.31
C ASP A 58 -1.38 -18.76 3.83
N ALA A 59 -2.14 -19.67 3.23
CA ALA A 59 -2.18 -19.91 1.80
C ALA A 59 -2.61 -18.65 1.04
N ALA A 60 -3.71 -18.01 1.44
CA ALA A 60 -4.18 -16.78 0.80
C ALA A 60 -3.13 -15.65 0.89
N ARG A 61 -2.45 -15.49 2.04
CA ARG A 61 -1.34 -14.54 2.19
C ARG A 61 -0.15 -14.85 1.29
N HIS A 62 0.14 -16.13 1.07
CA HIS A 62 1.23 -16.54 0.21
C HIS A 62 0.94 -16.22 -1.26
N PHE A 63 -0.29 -16.46 -1.73
CA PHE A 63 -0.67 -16.17 -3.11
C PHE A 63 -0.63 -14.69 -3.45
N VAL A 64 -1.16 -13.83 -2.57
CA VAL A 64 -1.23 -12.39 -2.83
C VAL A 64 0.09 -11.66 -2.57
N MET A 65 1.10 -12.32 -2.01
CA MET A 65 2.38 -11.68 -1.66
C MET A 65 3.07 -11.06 -2.88
N GLY A 66 3.04 -11.76 -4.02
CA GLY A 66 3.60 -11.25 -5.28
C GLY A 66 2.86 -10.01 -5.77
N ASP A 67 1.53 -10.06 -5.82
CA ASP A 67 0.70 -8.92 -6.23
C ASP A 67 0.92 -7.70 -5.33
N MET A 68 1.03 -7.91 -4.01
CA MET A 68 1.34 -6.86 -3.06
C MET A 68 2.70 -6.21 -3.31
N GLU A 69 3.73 -7.00 -3.61
CA GLU A 69 5.07 -6.50 -3.94
C GLU A 69 5.05 -5.68 -5.24
N ASP A 70 4.35 -6.15 -6.27
CA ASP A 70 4.22 -5.46 -7.55
C ASP A 70 3.50 -4.11 -7.41
N ILE A 71 2.40 -4.05 -6.65
CA ILE A 71 1.66 -2.81 -6.38
C ILE A 71 2.54 -1.78 -5.65
N LEU A 72 3.28 -2.22 -4.63
CA LEU A 72 4.15 -1.32 -3.86
C LEU A 72 5.34 -0.83 -4.71
N ASN A 73 5.86 -1.68 -5.60
CA ASN A 73 6.91 -1.31 -6.55
C ASN A 73 6.41 -0.33 -7.61
N ASP A 74 5.18 -0.50 -8.11
CA ASP A 74 4.55 0.39 -9.07
C ASP A 74 4.38 1.80 -8.49
N TRP A 75 3.83 1.91 -7.28
CA TRP A 75 3.72 3.19 -6.57
C TRP A 75 5.09 3.88 -6.39
N SER A 76 6.12 3.12 -6.01
CA SER A 76 7.46 3.68 -5.88
C SER A 76 8.05 4.13 -7.23
N SER A 77 7.71 3.43 -8.32
CA SER A 77 8.19 3.73 -9.68
C SER A 77 7.53 4.99 -10.24
N ASP A 78 6.22 5.14 -10.04
CA ASP A 78 5.46 6.35 -10.38
C ASP A 78 6.05 7.60 -9.74
N HIS A 79 6.45 7.49 -8.47
CA HIS A 79 7.13 8.59 -7.78
C HIS A 79 8.49 8.91 -8.42
N ALA A 80 9.30 7.90 -8.74
CA ALA A 80 10.61 8.09 -9.33
C ALA A 80 10.54 8.73 -10.73
N GLU A 81 9.55 8.36 -11.54
CA GLU A 81 9.34 8.95 -12.87
C GLU A 81 8.95 10.43 -12.78
N ASN A 82 8.07 10.78 -11.82
CA ASN A 82 7.68 12.17 -11.57
C ASN A 82 8.88 13.05 -11.17
N GLU A 83 9.75 12.56 -10.28
CA GLU A 83 10.97 13.26 -9.87
C GLU A 83 11.97 13.43 -11.04
N THR A 84 12.03 12.46 -11.95
CA THR A 84 12.90 12.51 -13.13
C THR A 84 12.42 13.60 -14.11
N LYS A 85 11.11 13.69 -14.39
CA LYS A 85 10.54 14.74 -15.26
C LYS A 85 10.72 16.15 -14.70
N LYS A 86 10.67 16.30 -13.37
CA LYS A 86 10.92 17.57 -12.69
C LYS A 86 12.38 18.03 -12.81
N SER A 87 13.31 17.07 -12.74
CA SER A 87 14.75 17.31 -12.86
C SER A 87 15.18 17.72 -14.27
N ASP A 88 14.58 17.12 -15.31
CA ASP A 88 14.83 17.50 -16.70
C ASP A 88 14.26 18.87 -17.05
N LYS A 89 13.13 19.26 -16.44
CA LYS A 89 12.53 20.59 -16.64
C LYS A 89 13.35 21.73 -16.03
N LEU A 90 14.10 21.45 -14.95
CA LEU A 90 15.01 22.42 -14.31
C LEU A 90 16.35 22.57 -15.04
N ARG A 91 16.74 21.61 -15.88
CA ARG A 91 17.96 21.66 -16.71
C ARG A 91 17.77 22.35 -18.06
N SER A 92 16.53 22.68 -18.42
CA SER A 92 16.16 23.33 -19.68
C SER A 92 15.88 24.84 -19.53
N VAL A 93 16.25 25.45 -18.40
CA VAL A 93 16.17 26.89 -18.11
C VAL A 93 17.58 27.41 -17.82
#